data_AF-A0A2M7UCX8-F1
#
_entry.id   AF-A0A2M7UCX8-F1
#
_cell.length_a   1.000
_cell.length_b   1.000
_cell.length_c   1.000
_cell.angle_alpha   90.00
_cell.angle_beta   90.00
_cell.angle_gamma   90.00
#
_symmetry.space_group_name_H-M   'P 1'
#
loop_
_entity.id
_entity.type
_entity.pdbx_description
1 polymer ?
#
loop_
_entity_poly.entity_id
_entity_poly.type
_entity_poly.pdbx_seq_one_letter_code
_entity_poly.pdbx_strand_id
1 'polypeptide(L)'
;MCGAGLLLTNWGWKYLWILRTIRAQKFNQSINTLSARESKGYSGMAVSITLRNITKKFGAVTAVNNLSFGVEHGTIFAIVGPSGCGKSTLLKIMATMLAPSQGSGYINGQNLIARPWQIRQQIGYMGQRVILDEQLTILENFVFHCKLHGLDDQEAEARILGLAERFDLMDILHELPESLAYGVRRKIQLVRTLLTQPKILLLDEPTRSLDRQTALKIWDYLKEHRSSLTIVMITSSMAEVEHVADRLIIMNRGHILVDGSVDEILYAQQPNLVLEATVRDYDEEEYRTIRDAEFVLGISRNENVYEIITKSPAAQAQIIQLFKPGNLVAFIPRRTRLADAFIHTLTQEQMIDE
;
A
#
# COMPACT_ATOMS: atom_id res chain seq x y z
N MET A 1 3.54 -5.93 59.73
CA MET A 1 4.41 -6.53 58.70
C MET A 1 3.52 -7.00 57.55
N CYS A 2 3.93 -6.63 56.34
CA CYS A 2 3.29 -6.86 55.03
C CYS A 2 2.74 -8.29 54.85
N GLY A 3 1.77 -8.57 53.98
CA GLY A 3 1.17 -7.77 52.92
C GLY A 3 0.05 -8.59 52.26
N ALA A 4 -0.87 -7.86 51.65
CA ALA A 4 -2.07 -8.37 50.98
C ALA A 4 -1.78 -8.88 49.56
N GLY A 5 -2.68 -9.73 49.07
CA GLY A 5 -3.21 -9.61 47.71
C GLY A 5 -2.60 -10.49 46.63
N LEU A 6 -3.34 -11.55 46.28
CA LEU A 6 -3.34 -12.13 44.93
C LEU A 6 -4.80 -12.44 44.57
N LEU A 7 -5.55 -11.38 44.28
CA LEU A 7 -6.77 -11.47 43.48
C LEU A 7 -6.33 -11.38 42.01
N LEU A 8 -6.27 -12.54 41.37
CA LEU A 8 -6.16 -12.70 39.92
C LEU A 8 -7.37 -12.03 39.26
N THR A 9 -7.21 -10.80 38.76
CA THR A 9 -8.23 -10.16 37.92
C THR A 9 -7.92 -10.38 36.44
N ASN A 10 -8.52 -11.47 35.98
CA ASN A 10 -9.11 -11.83 34.68
C ASN A 10 -9.39 -10.75 33.58
N TRP A 11 -8.47 -9.82 33.29
CA TRP A 11 -8.71 -8.75 32.29
C TRP A 11 -8.13 -9.00 30.88
N GLY A 12 -7.06 -9.80 30.75
CA GLY A 12 -6.45 -10.11 29.44
C GLY A 12 -7.32 -11.00 28.53
N TRP A 13 -8.17 -11.85 29.12
CA TRP A 13 -8.96 -12.83 28.37
C TRP A 13 -10.27 -12.27 27.81
N LYS A 14 -10.85 -11.25 28.48
CA LYS A 14 -12.09 -10.59 28.02
C LYS A 14 -11.89 -9.78 26.72
N TYR A 15 -10.74 -9.11 26.56
CA TYR A 15 -10.43 -8.34 25.35
C TYR A 15 -10.05 -9.23 24.15
N LEU A 16 -9.34 -10.34 24.39
CA LEU A 16 -9.05 -11.33 23.35
C LEU A 16 -10.30 -12.05 22.83
N TRP A 17 -11.30 -12.28 23.69
CA TRP A 17 -12.60 -12.81 23.26
C TRP A 17 -13.40 -11.78 22.46
N ILE A 18 -13.42 -10.50 22.88
CA ILE A 18 -14.08 -9.42 22.11
C ILE A 18 -13.41 -9.21 20.75
N LEU A 19 -12.08 -9.21 20.67
CA LEU A 19 -11.35 -9.09 19.40
C LEU A 19 -11.48 -10.34 18.51
N ARG A 20 -11.48 -11.55 19.07
CA ARG A 20 -11.78 -12.79 18.32
C ARG A 20 -13.24 -12.84 17.85
N THR A 21 -14.18 -12.31 18.63
CA THR A 21 -15.60 -12.27 18.29
C THR A 21 -15.86 -11.20 17.23
N ILE A 22 -15.17 -10.05 17.28
CA ILE A 22 -15.16 -9.03 16.21
C ILE A 22 -14.48 -9.57 14.94
N ARG A 23 -13.40 -10.35 15.05
CA ARG A 23 -12.68 -10.97 13.91
C ARG A 23 -13.50 -12.07 13.24
N ALA A 24 -14.24 -12.87 14.01
CA ALA A 24 -15.16 -13.89 13.51
C ALA A 24 -16.50 -13.30 13.00
N GLN A 25 -17.03 -12.25 13.65
CA GLN A 25 -18.23 -11.54 13.19
C GLN A 25 -17.96 -10.68 11.96
N LYS A 26 -16.80 -10.03 11.84
CA LYS A 26 -16.38 -9.32 10.62
C LYS A 26 -16.07 -10.28 9.48
N PHE A 27 -15.42 -11.43 9.73
CA PHE A 27 -15.18 -12.47 8.72
C PHE A 27 -16.48 -13.06 8.13
N ASN A 28 -17.46 -13.37 8.99
CA ASN A 28 -18.80 -13.77 8.52
C ASN A 28 -19.56 -12.60 7.88
N GLN A 29 -19.36 -11.36 8.30
CA GLN A 29 -19.93 -10.19 7.62
C GLN A 29 -19.29 -9.93 6.25
N SER A 30 -18.00 -10.20 6.01
CA SER A 30 -17.34 -10.02 4.71
C SER A 30 -17.83 -11.05 3.68
N ILE A 31 -18.05 -12.31 4.09
CA ILE A 31 -18.57 -13.37 3.22
C ILE A 31 -20.09 -13.22 3.02
N ASN A 32 -20.83 -12.83 4.07
CA ASN A 32 -22.26 -12.55 3.95
C ASN A 32 -22.55 -11.21 3.25
N THR A 33 -21.65 -10.23 3.24
CA THR A 33 -21.83 -9.01 2.42
C THR A 33 -21.56 -9.28 0.95
N LEU A 34 -20.63 -10.17 0.58
CA LEU A 34 -20.44 -10.55 -0.82
C LEU A 34 -21.66 -11.30 -1.39
N SER A 35 -22.34 -12.13 -0.60
CA SER A 35 -23.57 -12.83 -1.02
C SER A 35 -24.86 -12.03 -0.82
N ALA A 36 -24.97 -11.18 0.21
CA ALA A 36 -26.15 -10.33 0.43
C ALA A 36 -26.19 -9.08 -0.46
N ARG A 37 -25.03 -8.57 -0.92
CA ARG A 37 -24.95 -7.45 -1.88
C ARG A 37 -25.42 -7.83 -3.29
N GLU A 38 -25.49 -9.11 -3.63
CA GLU A 38 -26.15 -9.59 -4.85
C GLU A 38 -27.69 -9.56 -4.73
N SER A 39 -28.25 -9.55 -3.51
CA SER A 39 -29.71 -9.70 -3.27
C SER A 39 -30.47 -8.41 -2.94
N LYS A 40 -29.76 -7.35 -2.53
CA LYS A 40 -30.35 -6.02 -2.30
C LYS A 40 -29.69 -5.05 -3.25
N GLY A 41 -30.43 -4.61 -4.26
CA GLY A 41 -30.02 -3.67 -5.31
C GLY A 41 -29.61 -2.29 -4.77
N TYR A 42 -28.47 -2.25 -4.09
CA TYR A 42 -27.61 -1.08 -4.09
C TYR A 42 -26.98 -1.02 -5.47
N SER A 43 -27.03 0.15 -6.10
CA SER A 43 -26.24 0.51 -7.29
C SER A 43 -24.73 0.48 -6.94
N GLY A 44 -24.20 -0.70 -6.61
CA GLY A 44 -22.86 -0.92 -6.11
C GLY A 44 -21.85 -0.93 -7.25
N MET A 45 -20.74 -0.20 -7.07
CA MET A 45 -19.62 -0.23 -8.02
C MET A 45 -19.21 -1.68 -8.29
N ALA A 46 -19.13 -2.04 -9.57
CA ALA A 46 -18.69 -3.37 -9.98
C ALA A 46 -17.26 -3.64 -9.45
N VAL A 47 -16.95 -4.88 -9.10
CA VAL A 47 -15.62 -5.28 -8.62
C VAL A 47 -14.75 -5.69 -9.80
N SER A 48 -13.58 -5.06 -9.95
CA SER A 48 -12.66 -5.32 -11.06
C SER A 48 -11.68 -6.46 -10.77
N ILE A 49 -11.26 -6.63 -9.51
CA ILE A 49 -10.36 -7.71 -9.07
C ILE A 49 -10.99 -8.41 -7.87
N THR A 50 -11.04 -9.74 -7.89
CA THR A 50 -11.48 -10.56 -6.75
C THR A 50 -10.49 -11.67 -6.49
N LEU A 51 -9.94 -11.73 -5.28
CA LEU A 51 -9.06 -12.79 -4.82
C LEU A 51 -9.74 -13.56 -3.69
N ARG A 52 -9.74 -14.89 -3.76
CA ARG A 52 -10.36 -15.79 -2.77
C ARG A 52 -9.35 -16.84 -2.33
N ASN A 53 -9.00 -16.80 -1.04
CA ASN A 53 -8.14 -17.74 -0.34
C ASN A 53 -6.79 -17.96 -1.04
N ILE A 54 -6.25 -16.90 -1.63
CA ILE A 54 -5.00 -16.96 -2.39
C ILE A 54 -3.86 -17.33 -1.45
N THR A 55 -3.20 -18.43 -1.79
CA THR A 55 -1.96 -18.87 -1.14
C THR A 55 -0.90 -19.07 -2.19
N LYS A 56 0.32 -18.61 -1.93
CA LYS A 56 1.49 -18.88 -2.79
C LYS A 56 2.65 -19.39 -1.96
N LYS A 57 3.10 -20.60 -2.30
CA LYS A 57 4.26 -21.27 -1.71
C LYS A 57 5.40 -21.38 -2.72
N PHE A 58 6.62 -21.21 -2.24
CA PHE A 58 7.88 -21.47 -2.94
C PHE A 58 8.70 -22.44 -2.09
N GLY A 59 8.59 -23.74 -2.39
CA GLY A 59 9.13 -24.77 -1.51
C GLY A 59 8.55 -24.64 -0.09
N ALA A 60 9.42 -24.47 0.91
CA ALA A 60 9.04 -24.29 2.30
C ALA A 60 8.49 -22.90 2.64
N VAL A 61 8.74 -21.88 1.81
CA VAL A 61 8.36 -20.49 2.10
C VAL A 61 6.93 -20.22 1.62
N THR A 62 6.06 -19.78 2.52
CA THR A 62 4.71 -19.30 2.16
C THR A 62 4.76 -17.77 2.03
N ALA A 63 4.82 -17.27 0.79
CA ALA A 63 4.95 -15.84 0.52
C ALA A 63 3.62 -15.08 0.62
N VAL A 64 2.51 -15.76 0.33
CA VAL A 64 1.14 -15.24 0.46
C VAL A 64 0.31 -16.35 1.11
N ASN A 65 -0.46 -16.03 2.16
CA ASN A 65 -1.11 -17.03 3.00
C ASN A 65 -2.61 -16.72 3.20
N ASN A 66 -3.46 -17.45 2.48
CA ASN A 66 -4.91 -17.40 2.58
C ASN A 66 -5.53 -15.99 2.50
N LEU A 67 -5.15 -15.21 1.48
CA LEU A 67 -5.67 -13.85 1.29
C LEU A 67 -6.99 -13.83 0.50
N SER A 68 -7.95 -13.06 1.01
CA SER A 68 -9.25 -12.81 0.35
C SER A 68 -9.60 -11.33 0.41
N PHE A 69 -9.75 -10.69 -0.75
CA PHE A 69 -10.20 -9.30 -0.87
C PHE A 69 -10.67 -9.02 -2.31
N GLY A 70 -11.31 -7.87 -2.51
CA GLY A 70 -11.67 -7.37 -3.83
C GLY A 70 -11.26 -5.91 -3.99
N VAL A 71 -11.08 -5.49 -5.24
CA VAL A 71 -10.80 -4.10 -5.62
C VAL A 71 -11.93 -3.63 -6.53
N GLU A 72 -12.58 -2.55 -6.14
CA GLU A 72 -13.67 -1.94 -6.89
C GLU A 72 -13.17 -1.29 -8.20
N HIS A 73 -14.05 -1.17 -9.19
CA HIS A 73 -13.75 -0.44 -10.42
C HIS A 73 -13.49 1.04 -10.11
N GLY A 74 -12.45 1.60 -10.72
CA GLY A 74 -12.12 3.02 -10.63
C GLY A 74 -11.45 3.43 -9.32
N THR A 75 -11.00 2.46 -8.53
CA THR A 75 -10.30 2.66 -7.25
C THR A 75 -8.79 2.68 -7.46
N ILE A 76 -8.11 3.57 -6.73
CA ILE A 76 -6.67 3.51 -6.50
C ILE A 76 -6.44 2.73 -5.20
N PHE A 77 -6.00 1.48 -5.35
CA PHE A 77 -5.81 0.54 -4.26
C PHE A 77 -4.33 0.35 -3.96
N ALA A 78 -3.91 0.61 -2.72
CA ALA A 78 -2.52 0.49 -2.30
C ALA A 78 -2.27 -0.82 -1.52
N ILE A 79 -1.12 -1.43 -1.78
CA ILE A 79 -0.60 -2.58 -1.04
C ILE A 79 0.69 -2.13 -0.37
N VAL A 80 0.67 -2.03 0.96
CA VAL A 80 1.82 -1.61 1.76
C VAL A 80 2.24 -2.69 2.74
N GLY A 81 3.46 -2.61 3.24
CA GLY A 81 4.02 -3.64 4.12
C GLY A 81 5.55 -3.66 4.09
N PRO A 82 6.20 -4.33 5.05
CA PRO A 82 7.65 -4.50 5.05
C PRO A 82 8.18 -5.22 3.79
N SER A 83 9.48 -5.09 3.52
CA SER A 83 10.12 -5.88 2.45
C SER A 83 9.95 -7.38 2.73
N GLY A 84 9.74 -8.17 1.68
CA GLY A 84 9.57 -9.62 1.82
C GLY A 84 8.21 -10.11 2.32
N CYS A 85 7.24 -9.23 2.66
CA CYS A 85 5.94 -9.66 3.17
C CYS A 85 4.97 -10.25 2.11
N GLY A 86 5.37 -10.33 0.83
CA GLY A 86 4.58 -10.96 -0.24
C GLY A 86 3.91 -10.03 -1.24
N LYS A 87 4.09 -8.71 -1.14
CA LYS A 87 3.44 -7.71 -2.02
C LYS A 87 3.69 -7.96 -3.51
N SER A 88 4.96 -7.99 -3.96
CA SER A 88 5.28 -8.20 -5.38
C SER A 88 4.87 -9.61 -5.86
N THR A 89 4.81 -10.60 -4.96
CA THR A 89 4.27 -11.92 -5.27
C THR A 89 2.77 -11.84 -5.57
N LEU A 90 2.01 -11.13 -4.74
CA LEU A 90 0.59 -10.88 -4.93
C LEU A 90 0.30 -10.11 -6.22
N LEU A 91 1.08 -9.06 -6.50
CA LEU A 91 0.96 -8.28 -7.74
C LEU A 91 1.23 -9.14 -8.99
N LYS A 92 2.25 -10.01 -8.96
CA LYS A 92 2.54 -10.96 -10.05
C LYS A 92 1.43 -12.00 -10.25
N ILE A 93 0.73 -12.39 -9.19
CA ILE A 93 -0.45 -13.27 -9.29
C ILE A 93 -1.58 -12.55 -10.02
N MET A 94 -1.88 -11.30 -9.64
CA MET A 94 -2.88 -10.48 -10.32
C MET A 94 -2.50 -10.22 -11.79
N ALA A 95 -1.21 -10.06 -12.08
CA ALA A 95 -0.69 -9.91 -13.44
C ALA A 95 -0.67 -11.22 -14.25
N THR A 96 -1.14 -12.35 -13.70
CA THR A 96 -1.08 -13.70 -14.31
C THR A 96 0.34 -14.22 -14.62
N MET A 97 1.37 -13.56 -14.09
CA MET A 97 2.78 -13.98 -14.25
C MET A 97 3.14 -15.12 -13.31
N LEU A 98 2.32 -15.33 -12.27
CA LEU A 98 2.53 -16.37 -11.27
C LEU A 98 1.18 -17.02 -10.92
N ALA A 99 1.06 -18.33 -11.10
CA ALA A 99 -0.12 -19.04 -10.63
C ALA A 99 -0.11 -19.12 -9.08
N PRO A 100 -1.26 -18.90 -8.40
CA PRO A 100 -1.36 -19.18 -6.98
C PRO A 100 -1.20 -20.69 -6.73
N SER A 101 -0.70 -21.07 -5.56
CA SER A 101 -0.63 -22.48 -5.13
C SER A 101 -2.00 -23.00 -4.69
N GLN A 102 -2.84 -22.14 -4.12
CA GLN A 102 -4.22 -22.44 -3.74
C GLN A 102 -5.08 -21.17 -3.89
N GLY A 103 -6.40 -21.38 -3.92
CA GLY A 103 -7.38 -20.31 -4.08
C GLY A 103 -7.69 -19.98 -5.52
N SER A 104 -8.51 -18.95 -5.72
CA SER A 104 -8.96 -18.52 -7.04
C SER A 104 -8.96 -17.00 -7.12
N GLY A 105 -8.57 -16.44 -8.27
CA GLY A 105 -8.67 -15.02 -8.51
C GLY A 105 -9.37 -14.74 -9.83
N TYR A 106 -10.00 -13.57 -9.91
CA TYR A 106 -10.77 -13.10 -11.05
C TYR A 106 -10.45 -11.65 -11.35
N ILE A 107 -10.37 -11.32 -12.64
CA ILE A 107 -10.24 -9.96 -13.15
C ILE A 107 -11.38 -9.73 -14.15
N ASN A 108 -12.24 -8.74 -13.87
CA ASN A 108 -13.46 -8.45 -14.64
C ASN A 108 -14.27 -9.73 -14.93
N GLY A 109 -14.44 -10.59 -13.90
CA GLY A 109 -15.13 -11.87 -13.98
C GLY A 109 -14.34 -13.02 -14.64
N GLN A 110 -13.16 -12.76 -15.23
CA GLN A 110 -12.33 -13.78 -15.87
C GLN A 110 -11.37 -14.42 -14.87
N ASN A 111 -11.29 -15.75 -14.82
CA ASN A 111 -10.42 -16.47 -13.89
C ASN A 111 -8.93 -16.36 -14.29
N LEU A 112 -8.07 -15.99 -13.33
CA LEU A 112 -6.62 -15.77 -13.53
C LEU A 112 -5.89 -16.97 -14.16
N ILE A 113 -6.32 -18.20 -13.87
CA ILE A 113 -5.68 -19.43 -14.35
C ILE A 113 -6.29 -19.89 -15.67
N ALA A 114 -7.62 -19.78 -15.82
CA ALA A 114 -8.32 -20.31 -17.00
C ALA A 114 -8.26 -19.37 -18.22
N ARG A 115 -8.12 -18.06 -18.01
CA ARG A 115 -8.15 -17.03 -19.08
C ARG A 115 -6.98 -16.03 -19.00
N PRO A 116 -5.72 -16.48 -18.83
CA PRO A 116 -4.61 -15.58 -18.56
C PRO A 116 -4.32 -14.62 -19.71
N TRP A 117 -4.48 -15.05 -20.97
CA TRP A 117 -4.25 -14.20 -22.14
C TRP A 117 -5.27 -13.06 -22.27
N GLN A 118 -6.56 -13.36 -22.11
CA GLN A 118 -7.62 -12.35 -22.13
C GLN A 118 -7.46 -11.33 -20.99
N ILE A 119 -6.97 -11.79 -19.84
CA ILE A 119 -6.69 -10.93 -18.70
C ILE A 119 -5.48 -10.03 -18.98
N ARG A 120 -4.39 -10.57 -19.53
CA ARG A 120 -3.19 -9.78 -19.88
C ARG A 120 -3.48 -8.65 -20.87
N GLN A 121 -4.42 -8.83 -21.79
CA GLN A 121 -4.84 -7.76 -22.72
C GLN A 121 -5.52 -6.58 -22.03
N GLN A 122 -6.00 -6.76 -20.79
CA GLN A 122 -6.69 -5.72 -20.02
C GLN A 122 -5.79 -5.05 -18.97
N ILE A 123 -4.57 -5.56 -18.78
CA ILE A 123 -3.66 -5.16 -17.71
C ILE A 123 -2.45 -4.44 -18.28
N GLY A 124 -2.15 -3.28 -17.74
CA GLY A 124 -0.81 -2.68 -17.82
C GLY A 124 -0.03 -3.06 -16.56
N TYR A 125 1.16 -3.63 -16.74
CA TYR A 125 2.02 -4.04 -15.63
C TYR A 125 3.35 -3.28 -15.66
N MET A 126 3.66 -2.57 -14.58
CA MET A 126 4.95 -1.94 -14.36
C MET A 126 5.61 -2.56 -13.13
N GLY A 127 6.62 -3.41 -13.35
CA GLY A 127 7.41 -3.98 -12.26
C GLY A 127 8.48 -3.01 -11.75
N GLN A 128 9.18 -3.43 -10.68
CA GLN A 128 10.22 -2.62 -10.04
C GLN A 128 11.44 -2.33 -10.95
N ARG A 129 11.76 -3.24 -11.87
CA ARG A 129 12.86 -3.08 -12.84
C ARG A 129 12.34 -2.41 -14.10
N VAL A 130 13.14 -1.48 -14.61
CA VAL A 130 12.95 -0.92 -15.95
C VAL A 130 13.20 -2.02 -16.98
N ILE A 131 12.25 -2.16 -17.89
CA ILE A 131 12.33 -3.10 -19.01
C ILE A 131 12.08 -2.27 -20.26
N LEU A 132 13.14 -1.79 -20.92
CA LEU A 132 13.12 -1.12 -22.22
C LEU A 132 14.09 -1.89 -23.13
N ASP A 133 13.86 -1.86 -24.44
CA ASP A 133 14.85 -2.34 -25.39
C ASP A 133 15.93 -1.28 -25.54
N GLU A 134 17.14 -1.58 -25.06
CA GLU A 134 18.26 -0.62 -25.03
C GLU A 134 18.83 -0.32 -26.42
N GLN A 135 18.48 -1.12 -27.44
CA GLN A 135 18.94 -0.93 -28.82
C GLN A 135 17.95 -0.12 -29.67
N LEU A 136 16.75 0.11 -29.16
CA LEU A 136 15.72 0.90 -29.82
C LEU A 136 15.63 2.29 -29.19
N THR A 137 15.37 3.31 -30.00
CA THR A 137 15.01 4.63 -29.50
C THR A 137 13.74 4.59 -28.65
N ILE A 138 13.46 5.65 -27.89
CA ILE A 138 12.23 5.71 -27.07
C ILE A 138 10.98 5.60 -27.95
N LEU A 139 10.96 6.26 -29.10
CA LEU A 139 9.88 6.17 -30.07
C LEU A 139 9.71 4.74 -30.60
N GLU A 140 10.80 4.07 -30.98
CA GLU A 140 10.75 2.69 -31.46
C GLU A 140 10.28 1.73 -30.36
N ASN A 141 10.70 1.92 -29.11
CA ASN A 141 10.18 1.19 -27.96
C ASN A 141 8.65 1.34 -27.81
N PHE A 142 8.13 2.55 -27.99
CA PHE A 142 6.70 2.82 -27.93
C PHE A 142 5.94 2.19 -29.10
N VAL A 143 6.41 2.39 -30.33
CA VAL A 143 5.81 1.81 -31.54
C VAL A 143 5.82 0.28 -31.47
N PHE A 144 6.93 -0.32 -31.05
CA PHE A 144 7.04 -1.77 -30.87
C PHE A 144 6.02 -2.29 -29.85
N HIS A 145 5.84 -1.59 -28.73
CA HIS A 145 4.85 -1.96 -27.73
C HIS A 145 3.41 -1.85 -28.25
N CYS A 146 3.06 -0.77 -28.96
CA CYS A 146 1.74 -0.62 -29.57
C CYS A 146 1.44 -1.75 -30.57
N LYS A 147 2.40 -2.10 -31.44
CA LYS A 147 2.27 -3.18 -32.41
C LYS A 147 2.10 -4.54 -31.76
N LEU A 148 2.84 -4.82 -30.68
CA LEU A 148 2.70 -6.06 -29.92
C LEU A 148 1.29 -6.22 -29.33
N HIS A 149 0.64 -5.11 -29.01
CA HIS A 149 -0.73 -5.07 -28.48
C HIS A 149 -1.81 -4.89 -29.56
N GLY A 150 -1.43 -4.90 -30.84
CA GLY A 150 -2.37 -4.89 -31.97
C GLY A 150 -3.05 -3.54 -32.23
N LEU A 151 -2.45 -2.43 -31.78
CA LEU A 151 -2.93 -1.09 -32.12
C LEU A 151 -2.63 -0.81 -33.60
N ASP A 152 -3.55 -0.13 -34.29
CA ASP A 152 -3.28 0.39 -35.62
C ASP A 152 -2.28 1.55 -35.58
N ASP A 153 -1.59 1.80 -36.69
CA ASP A 153 -0.49 2.78 -36.73
C ASP A 153 -0.98 4.21 -36.44
N GLN A 154 -2.18 4.59 -36.86
CA GLN A 154 -2.74 5.92 -36.65
C GLN A 154 -3.12 6.15 -35.18
N GLU A 155 -3.76 5.15 -34.57
CA GLU A 155 -4.07 5.14 -33.15
C GLU A 155 -2.79 5.14 -32.30
N ALA A 156 -1.80 4.33 -32.66
CA ALA A 156 -0.52 4.27 -31.98
C ALA A 156 0.20 5.63 -32.02
N GLU A 157 0.29 6.26 -33.20
CA GLU A 157 0.92 7.57 -33.37
C GLU A 157 0.23 8.65 -32.49
N ALA A 158 -1.10 8.73 -32.57
CA ALA A 158 -1.86 9.71 -31.78
C ALA A 158 -1.65 9.53 -30.26
N ARG A 159 -1.66 8.28 -29.78
CA ARG A 159 -1.43 7.98 -28.36
C ARG A 159 0.00 8.28 -27.93
N ILE A 160 0.98 7.94 -28.76
CA ILE A 160 2.39 8.20 -28.49
C ILE A 160 2.63 9.70 -28.36
N LEU A 161 2.20 10.49 -29.33
CA LEU A 161 2.40 11.94 -29.32
C LEU A 161 1.68 12.59 -28.13
N GLY A 162 0.42 12.22 -27.88
CA GLY A 162 -0.34 12.78 -26.76
C GLY A 162 0.27 12.47 -25.39
N LEU A 163 0.73 11.25 -25.15
CA LEU A 163 1.40 10.90 -23.90
C LEU A 163 2.82 11.47 -23.82
N ALA A 164 3.55 11.54 -24.93
CA ALA A 164 4.89 12.12 -24.94
C ALA A 164 4.85 13.61 -24.63
N GLU A 165 3.87 14.35 -25.15
CA GLU A 165 3.63 15.75 -24.80
C GLU A 165 3.22 15.89 -23.34
N ARG A 166 2.24 15.10 -22.86
CA ARG A 166 1.74 15.16 -21.47
C ARG A 166 2.84 14.94 -20.43
N PHE A 167 3.84 14.12 -20.74
CA PHE A 167 4.90 13.72 -19.80
C PHE A 167 6.28 14.32 -20.13
N ASP A 168 6.34 15.36 -20.97
CA ASP A 168 7.59 16.06 -21.34
C ASP A 168 8.65 15.06 -21.86
N LEU A 169 8.28 14.28 -22.88
CA LEU A 169 9.14 13.26 -23.51
C LEU A 169 9.46 13.57 -24.98
N MET A 170 8.84 14.59 -25.57
CA MET A 170 8.98 14.92 -27.01
C MET A 170 10.45 15.08 -27.43
N ASP A 171 11.24 15.80 -26.63
CA ASP A 171 12.63 16.12 -26.93
C ASP A 171 13.57 14.91 -26.85
N ILE A 172 13.13 13.80 -26.27
CA ILE A 172 13.95 12.60 -26.06
C ILE A 172 13.41 11.36 -26.80
N LEU A 173 12.43 11.53 -27.68
CA LEU A 173 11.84 10.40 -28.43
C LEU A 173 12.86 9.66 -29.31
N HIS A 174 13.89 10.35 -29.78
CA HIS A 174 14.94 9.80 -30.64
C HIS A 174 16.19 9.34 -29.86
N GLU A 175 16.20 9.49 -28.54
CA GLU A 175 17.29 9.03 -27.68
C GLU A 175 17.20 7.52 -27.40
N LEU A 176 18.34 6.91 -27.07
CA LEU A 176 18.39 5.54 -26.59
C LEU A 176 18.15 5.48 -25.07
N PRO A 177 17.46 4.44 -24.53
CA PRO A 177 17.24 4.33 -23.09
C PRO A 177 18.51 4.36 -22.24
N GLU A 178 19.61 3.82 -22.75
CA GLU A 178 20.89 3.73 -22.02
C GLU A 178 21.50 5.11 -21.72
N SER A 179 21.25 6.13 -22.55
CA SER A 179 21.77 7.49 -22.34
C SER A 179 21.01 8.27 -21.25
N LEU A 180 19.88 7.75 -20.77
CA LEU A 180 18.94 8.46 -19.91
C LEU A 180 19.10 8.09 -18.42
N ALA A 181 18.87 9.08 -17.56
CA ALA A 181 18.82 8.86 -16.12
C ALA A 181 17.72 7.84 -15.74
N TYR A 182 17.96 7.05 -14.69
CA TYR A 182 17.05 5.99 -14.27
C TYR A 182 15.61 6.46 -14.02
N GLY A 183 15.42 7.64 -13.42
CA GLY A 183 14.09 8.23 -13.21
C GLY A 183 13.35 8.51 -14.52
N VAL A 184 14.05 9.05 -15.53
CA VAL A 184 13.47 9.29 -16.86
C VAL A 184 13.07 7.95 -17.51
N ARG A 185 13.91 6.92 -17.43
CA ARG A 185 13.60 5.58 -17.94
C ARG A 185 12.39 4.95 -17.26
N ARG A 186 12.20 5.19 -15.95
CA ARG A 186 10.98 4.78 -15.22
C ARG A 186 9.74 5.51 -15.72
N LYS A 187 9.83 6.82 -15.92
CA LYS A 187 8.74 7.63 -16.51
C LYS A 187 8.36 7.06 -17.89
N ILE A 188 9.33 6.79 -18.74
CA ILE A 188 9.13 6.18 -20.07
C ILE A 188 8.45 4.81 -19.96
N GLN A 189 8.88 3.94 -19.05
CA GLN A 189 8.25 2.63 -18.86
C GLN A 189 6.77 2.75 -18.45
N LEU A 190 6.44 3.70 -17.57
CA LEU A 190 5.06 3.96 -17.19
C LEU A 190 4.25 4.45 -18.40
N VAL A 191 4.76 5.44 -19.12
CA VAL A 191 4.12 5.96 -20.35
C VAL A 191 3.88 4.85 -21.36
N ARG A 192 4.88 4.00 -21.59
CA ARG A 192 4.75 2.83 -22.47
C ARG A 192 3.59 1.93 -22.03
N THR A 193 3.45 1.68 -20.73
CA THR A 193 2.37 0.85 -20.17
C THR A 193 1.00 1.46 -20.42
N LEU A 194 0.88 2.80 -20.40
CA LEU A 194 -0.36 3.53 -20.63
C LEU A 194 -0.80 3.54 -22.11
N LEU A 195 0.13 3.36 -23.06
CA LEU A 195 -0.18 3.36 -24.50
C LEU A 195 -1.28 2.35 -24.88
N THR A 196 -1.37 1.24 -24.15
CA THR A 196 -2.33 0.17 -24.43
C THR A 196 -3.73 0.44 -23.89
N GLN A 197 -3.95 1.57 -23.19
CA GLN A 197 -5.20 1.91 -22.48
C GLN A 197 -5.74 0.73 -21.66
N PRO A 198 -4.96 0.22 -20.70
CA PRO A 198 -5.39 -0.90 -19.89
C PRO A 198 -6.59 -0.52 -19.01
N LYS A 199 -7.44 -1.49 -18.69
CA LYS A 199 -8.54 -1.33 -17.72
C LYS A 199 -8.03 -1.43 -16.27
N ILE A 200 -6.90 -2.10 -16.08
CA ILE A 200 -6.25 -2.30 -14.78
C ILE A 200 -4.76 -1.98 -14.91
N LEU A 201 -4.25 -1.10 -14.05
CA LEU A 201 -2.83 -0.89 -13.88
C LEU A 201 -2.33 -1.57 -12.62
N LEU A 202 -1.28 -2.37 -12.76
CA LEU A 202 -0.57 -3.03 -11.67
C LEU A 202 0.84 -2.45 -11.60
N LEU A 203 1.10 -1.65 -10.56
CA LEU A 203 2.30 -0.81 -10.45
C LEU A 203 3.14 -1.21 -9.23
N ASP A 204 4.43 -1.47 -9.42
CA ASP A 204 5.39 -1.74 -8.34
C ASP A 204 6.34 -0.54 -8.17
N GLU A 205 6.12 0.22 -7.10
CA GLU A 205 6.85 1.44 -6.72
C GLU A 205 6.87 2.51 -7.84
N PRO A 206 5.73 2.87 -8.46
CA PRO A 206 5.69 3.57 -9.76
C PRO A 206 6.47 4.88 -9.81
N THR A 207 6.43 5.66 -8.74
CA THR A 207 7.06 6.99 -8.66
C THR A 207 8.42 6.99 -7.98
N ARG A 208 8.87 5.83 -7.48
CA ARG A 208 10.17 5.72 -6.80
C ARG A 208 11.28 6.07 -7.77
N SER A 209 12.13 7.03 -7.38
CA SER A 209 13.22 7.62 -8.19
C SER A 209 12.78 8.68 -9.21
N LEU A 210 11.54 9.14 -9.15
CA LEU A 210 11.09 10.34 -9.85
C LEU A 210 11.19 11.56 -8.94
N ASP A 211 11.36 12.74 -9.52
CA ASP A 211 11.17 13.99 -8.78
C ASP A 211 9.68 14.19 -8.43
N ARG A 212 9.43 15.06 -7.44
CA ARG A 212 8.09 15.32 -6.93
C ARG A 212 7.13 15.83 -8.00
N GLN A 213 7.59 16.70 -8.90
CA GLN A 213 6.72 17.31 -9.90
C GLN A 213 6.28 16.27 -10.94
N THR A 214 7.21 15.44 -11.41
CA THR A 214 6.90 14.32 -12.30
C THR A 214 5.94 13.32 -11.66
N ALA A 215 6.17 12.95 -10.40
CA ALA A 215 5.28 12.04 -9.66
C ALA A 215 3.84 12.59 -9.56
N LEU A 216 3.69 13.89 -9.29
CA LEU A 216 2.37 14.54 -9.25
C LEU A 216 1.69 14.52 -10.63
N LYS A 217 2.39 14.88 -11.71
CA LYS A 217 1.84 14.82 -13.08
C LYS A 217 1.30 13.43 -13.43
N ILE A 218 2.02 12.38 -13.03
CA ILE A 218 1.60 10.99 -13.19
C ILE A 218 0.29 10.72 -12.43
N TRP A 219 0.24 11.07 -11.15
CA TRP A 219 -0.94 10.82 -10.34
C TRP A 219 -2.16 11.63 -10.79
N ASP A 220 -1.96 12.87 -11.22
CA ASP A 220 -3.02 13.70 -11.77
C ASP A 220 -3.60 13.05 -13.03
N TYR A 221 -2.75 12.63 -13.97
CA TYR A 221 -3.19 11.88 -15.15
C TYR A 221 -3.95 10.60 -14.80
N LEU A 222 -3.45 9.81 -13.85
CA LEU A 222 -4.09 8.56 -13.41
C LEU A 222 -5.44 8.81 -12.74
N LYS A 223 -5.56 9.87 -11.94
CA LYS A 223 -6.81 10.29 -11.29
C LYS A 223 -7.83 10.80 -12.31
N GLU A 224 -7.41 11.55 -13.33
CA GLU A 224 -8.27 12.01 -14.43
C GLU A 224 -8.92 10.84 -15.18
N HIS A 225 -8.23 9.71 -15.30
CA HIS A 225 -8.69 8.53 -16.05
C HIS A 225 -9.33 7.43 -15.20
N ARG A 226 -9.56 7.68 -13.90
CA ARG A 226 -10.06 6.66 -12.95
C ARG A 226 -11.45 6.12 -13.30
N SER A 227 -12.26 6.82 -14.09
CA SER A 227 -13.57 6.33 -14.52
C SER A 227 -13.50 5.07 -15.40
N SER A 228 -12.40 4.90 -16.13
CA SER A 228 -12.14 3.76 -17.02
C SER A 228 -11.02 2.84 -16.53
N LEU A 229 -10.36 3.20 -15.43
CA LEU A 229 -9.11 2.58 -14.99
C LEU A 229 -9.13 2.25 -13.50
N THR A 230 -8.82 0.99 -13.16
CA THR A 230 -8.53 0.60 -11.76
C THR A 230 -7.03 0.49 -11.56
N ILE A 231 -6.51 0.97 -10.44
CA ILE A 231 -5.07 1.01 -10.17
C ILE A 231 -4.78 0.22 -8.91
N VAL A 232 -3.85 -0.73 -8.99
CA VAL A 232 -3.26 -1.39 -7.82
C VAL A 232 -1.78 -1.03 -7.78
N MET A 233 -1.35 -0.41 -6.69
CA MET A 233 0.04 -0.02 -6.50
C MET A 233 0.67 -0.67 -5.27
N ILE A 234 1.94 -1.03 -5.39
CA ILE A 234 2.83 -1.26 -4.24
C ILE A 234 3.67 0.00 -4.08
N THR A 235 3.75 0.51 -2.86
CA THR A 235 4.64 1.63 -2.54
C THR A 235 5.17 1.52 -1.11
N SER A 236 6.39 1.98 -0.89
CA SER A 236 6.94 2.19 0.46
C SER A 236 6.59 3.57 1.03
N SER A 237 6.01 4.47 0.23
CA SER A 237 5.70 5.84 0.63
C SER A 237 4.28 5.95 1.20
N MET A 238 4.16 6.03 2.52
CA MET A 238 2.85 6.26 3.16
C MET A 238 2.26 7.62 2.80
N ALA A 239 3.09 8.64 2.62
CA ALA A 239 2.66 9.95 2.16
C ALA A 239 2.06 9.90 0.74
N GLU A 240 2.57 9.02 -0.13
CA GLU A 240 1.97 8.80 -1.45
C GLU A 240 0.60 8.14 -1.30
N VAL A 241 0.49 7.08 -0.49
CA VAL A 241 -0.79 6.40 -0.23
C VAL A 241 -1.84 7.37 0.31
N GLU A 242 -1.50 8.17 1.33
CA GLU A 242 -2.37 9.19 1.89
C GLU A 242 -2.86 10.21 0.84
N HIS A 243 -2.03 10.51 -0.15
CA HIS A 243 -2.33 11.53 -1.15
C HIS A 243 -3.18 11.01 -2.32
N VAL A 244 -3.08 9.73 -2.66
CA VAL A 244 -3.65 9.21 -3.91
C VAL A 244 -4.52 7.98 -3.78
N ALA A 245 -4.37 7.17 -2.72
CA ALA A 245 -5.14 5.94 -2.59
C ALA A 245 -6.52 6.20 -2.00
N ASP A 246 -7.51 5.45 -2.47
CA ASP A 246 -8.85 5.44 -1.87
C ASP A 246 -8.92 4.38 -0.75
N ARG A 247 -8.23 3.25 -0.95
CA ARG A 247 -8.24 2.08 -0.07
C ARG A 247 -6.86 1.44 -0.04
N LEU A 248 -6.49 0.84 1.07
CA LEU A 248 -5.25 0.09 1.18
C LEU A 248 -5.39 -1.20 1.97
N ILE A 249 -4.43 -2.09 1.72
CA ILE A 249 -4.12 -3.19 2.63
C ILE A 249 -2.72 -3.06 3.20
N ILE A 250 -2.59 -3.33 4.50
CA ILE A 250 -1.30 -3.50 5.18
C ILE A 250 -1.00 -4.99 5.27
N MET A 251 0.09 -5.42 4.65
CA MET A 251 0.53 -6.81 4.64
C MET A 251 1.76 -7.03 5.53
N ASN A 252 1.75 -8.13 6.28
CA ASN A 252 2.93 -8.66 6.94
C ASN A 252 2.95 -10.19 6.87
N ARG A 253 4.15 -10.77 6.65
CA ARG A 253 4.38 -12.24 6.56
C ARG A 253 3.33 -13.01 5.75
N GLY A 254 2.91 -12.46 4.61
CA GLY A 254 1.93 -13.08 3.71
C GLY A 254 0.46 -12.94 4.11
N HIS A 255 0.16 -12.23 5.21
CA HIS A 255 -1.18 -11.97 5.73
C HIS A 255 -1.59 -10.50 5.55
N ILE A 256 -2.91 -10.24 5.52
CA ILE A 256 -3.47 -8.90 5.60
C ILE A 256 -3.74 -8.58 7.08
N LEU A 257 -3.17 -7.48 7.56
CA LEU A 257 -3.39 -6.96 8.91
C LEU A 257 -4.54 -5.97 8.95
N VAL A 258 -4.58 -5.10 7.94
CA VAL A 258 -5.56 -4.02 7.80
C VAL A 258 -6.04 -4.01 6.36
N ASP A 259 -7.35 -3.80 6.20
CA ASP A 259 -8.04 -3.58 4.93
C ASP A 259 -9.14 -2.55 5.17
N GLY A 260 -9.05 -1.40 4.53
CA GLY A 260 -9.99 -0.31 4.72
C GLY A 260 -9.66 0.91 3.87
N SER A 261 -10.60 1.85 3.79
CA SER A 261 -10.34 3.13 3.12
C SER A 261 -9.26 3.92 3.87
N VAL A 262 -8.56 4.81 3.16
CA VAL A 262 -7.56 5.69 3.80
C VAL A 262 -8.22 6.50 4.93
N ASP A 263 -9.41 7.03 4.68
CA ASP A 263 -10.18 7.80 5.66
C ASP A 263 -10.59 6.97 6.88
N GLU A 264 -11.05 5.72 6.69
CA GLU A 264 -11.41 4.82 7.79
C GLU A 264 -10.20 4.51 8.68
N ILE A 265 -9.05 4.26 8.07
CA ILE A 265 -7.82 3.93 8.80
C ILE A 265 -7.32 5.16 9.57
N LEU A 266 -7.32 6.35 8.96
CA LEU A 266 -6.96 7.59 9.64
C LEU A 266 -7.96 7.96 10.74
N TYR A 267 -9.26 7.76 10.51
CA TYR A 267 -10.29 8.02 11.52
C TYR A 267 -10.10 7.15 12.76
N ALA A 268 -9.74 5.88 12.58
CA ALA A 268 -9.42 4.98 13.69
C ALA A 268 -8.20 5.42 14.52
N GLN A 269 -7.36 6.31 13.98
CA GLN A 269 -6.20 6.90 14.66
C GLN A 269 -6.49 8.26 15.31
N GLN A 270 -7.69 8.83 15.17
CA GLN A 270 -8.00 10.16 15.72
C GLN A 270 -7.96 10.33 17.24
N PRO A 271 -8.19 9.30 18.10
CA PRO A 271 -7.90 9.49 19.52
C PRO A 271 -6.39 9.68 19.77
N ASN A 272 -5.54 9.34 18.81
CA ASN A 272 -4.11 9.38 18.98
C ASN A 272 -3.54 10.75 18.60
N LEU A 273 -2.55 11.21 19.37
CA LEU A 273 -1.73 12.37 19.04
C LEU A 273 -0.29 11.91 18.90
N VAL A 274 0.41 12.37 17.86
CA VAL A 274 1.85 12.14 17.75
C VAL A 274 2.60 13.35 18.24
N LEU A 275 3.61 13.10 19.07
CA LEU A 275 4.44 14.11 19.68
C LEU A 275 5.86 13.92 19.16
N GLU A 276 6.35 14.91 18.41
CA GLU A 276 7.75 14.99 18.01
C GLU A 276 8.52 15.70 19.12
N ALA A 277 9.31 14.94 19.85
CA ALA A 277 10.14 15.42 20.94
C ALA A 277 11.61 15.43 20.53
N THR A 278 12.21 16.62 20.43
CA THR A 278 13.66 16.74 20.25
C THR A 278 14.32 16.71 21.63
N VAL A 279 15.24 15.77 21.83
CA VAL A 279 16.06 15.67 23.04
C VAL A 279 17.47 16.19 22.79
N ARG A 280 18.19 16.60 23.84
CA ARG A 280 19.60 17.00 23.73
C ARG A 280 20.47 15.78 23.46
N ASP A 281 20.30 14.78 24.32
CA ASP A 281 21.07 13.55 24.30
C ASP A 281 20.13 12.35 24.46
N TYR A 282 20.44 11.27 23.73
CA TYR A 282 19.72 10.02 23.90
C TYR A 282 20.01 9.42 25.28
N ASP A 283 18.94 9.09 25.99
CA ASP A 283 19.00 8.40 27.28
C ASP A 283 18.11 7.14 27.21
N GLU A 284 18.72 5.97 27.38
CA GLU A 284 18.03 4.68 27.21
C GLU A 284 16.97 4.42 28.28
N GLU A 285 17.20 4.89 29.50
CA GLU A 285 16.27 4.73 30.62
C GLU A 285 15.05 5.63 30.46
N GLU A 286 15.25 6.88 30.05
CA GLU A 286 14.19 7.82 29.67
C GLU A 286 13.36 7.25 28.51
N TYR A 287 14.02 6.76 27.45
CA TYR A 287 13.34 6.16 26.30
C TYR A 287 12.47 4.97 26.70
N ARG A 288 12.98 4.06 27.53
CA ARG A 288 12.20 2.93 28.06
C ARG A 288 11.04 3.39 28.93
N THR A 289 11.26 4.36 29.80
CA THR A 289 10.22 4.92 30.69
C THR A 289 9.06 5.50 29.87
N ILE A 290 9.37 6.24 28.81
CA ILE A 290 8.35 6.78 27.90
C ILE A 290 7.66 5.65 27.13
N ARG A 291 8.41 4.70 26.58
CA ARG A 291 7.86 3.54 25.83
C ARG A 291 6.85 2.76 26.65
N ASP A 292 7.16 2.51 27.92
CA ASP A 292 6.40 1.62 28.80
C ASP A 292 5.26 2.36 29.52
N ALA A 293 5.11 3.68 29.30
CA ALA A 293 4.05 4.47 29.91
C ALA A 293 2.66 4.08 29.37
N GLU A 294 1.67 3.96 30.28
CA GLU A 294 0.34 3.44 29.95
C GLU A 294 -0.38 4.23 28.83
N PHE A 295 -0.11 5.52 28.72
CA PHE A 295 -0.72 6.41 27.74
C PHE A 295 0.04 6.51 26.40
N VAL A 296 1.16 5.77 26.25
CA VAL A 296 1.94 5.66 25.03
C VAL A 296 1.55 4.38 24.29
N LEU A 297 1.23 4.49 23.00
CA LEU A 297 0.92 3.37 22.11
C LEU A 297 2.17 2.84 21.40
N GLY A 298 3.16 3.70 21.21
CA GLY A 298 4.42 3.36 20.58
C GLY A 298 5.34 4.57 20.57
N ILE A 299 6.65 4.29 20.50
CA ILE A 299 7.69 5.30 20.36
C ILE A 299 8.70 4.81 19.35
N SER A 300 9.13 5.69 18.46
CA SER A 300 10.25 5.49 17.55
C SER A 300 11.31 6.55 17.80
N ARG A 301 12.54 6.28 17.37
CA ARG A 301 13.67 7.20 17.48
C ARG A 301 14.34 7.37 16.13
N ASN A 302 14.60 8.62 15.78
CA ASN A 302 15.54 9.00 14.72
C ASN A 302 16.52 10.03 15.27
N GLU A 303 17.79 9.63 15.44
CA GLU A 303 18.83 10.45 16.07
C GLU A 303 18.40 10.98 17.46
N ASN A 304 18.16 12.28 17.57
CA ASN A 304 17.75 12.98 18.78
C ASN A 304 16.27 13.39 18.75
N VAL A 305 15.48 12.80 17.87
CA VAL A 305 14.03 13.02 17.79
C VAL A 305 13.31 11.73 18.16
N TYR A 306 12.43 11.82 19.15
CA TYR A 306 11.49 10.77 19.49
C TYR A 306 10.13 11.10 18.87
N GLU A 307 9.53 10.15 18.16
CA GLU A 307 8.13 10.22 17.76
C GLU A 307 7.31 9.36 18.71
N ILE A 308 6.47 9.99 19.53
CA ILE A 308 5.68 9.34 20.58
C ILE A 308 4.22 9.36 20.15
N ILE A 309 3.64 8.17 19.95
CA ILE A 309 2.21 8.02 19.63
C ILE A 309 1.46 7.82 20.94
N THR A 310 0.50 8.69 21.22
CA THR A 310 -0.27 8.67 22.47
C THR A 310 -1.67 8.13 22.27
N LYS A 311 -2.30 7.62 23.34
CA LYS A 311 -3.71 7.16 23.33
C LYS A 311 -4.73 8.30 23.29
N SER A 312 -4.31 9.51 23.67
CA SER A 312 -5.17 10.68 23.83
C SER A 312 -4.35 11.96 23.84
N PRO A 313 -4.84 13.08 23.27
CA PRO A 313 -4.20 14.39 23.41
C PRO A 313 -4.00 14.83 24.88
N ALA A 314 -4.84 14.34 25.80
CA ALA A 314 -4.72 14.64 27.22
C ALA A 314 -3.42 14.09 27.86
N ALA A 315 -2.79 13.09 27.23
CA ALA A 315 -1.54 12.50 27.72
C ALA A 315 -0.32 13.41 27.54
N GLN A 316 -0.44 14.47 26.74
CA GLN A 316 0.67 15.36 26.39
C GLN A 316 1.42 15.89 27.63
N ALA A 317 0.68 16.38 28.63
CA ALA A 317 1.27 16.94 29.85
C ALA A 317 2.01 15.86 30.68
N GLN A 318 1.50 14.64 30.70
CA GLN A 318 2.09 13.52 31.43
C GLN A 318 3.40 13.06 30.78
N ILE A 319 3.47 13.08 29.44
CA ILE A 319 4.66 12.70 28.68
C ILE A 319 5.80 13.70 28.91
N ILE A 320 5.51 15.00 28.92
CA ILE A 320 6.54 16.03 29.20
C ILE A 320 7.22 15.78 30.54
N GLN A 321 6.48 15.28 31.54
CA GLN A 321 7.01 14.98 32.87
C GLN A 321 7.92 13.75 32.92
N LEU A 322 7.90 12.89 31.90
CA LEU A 322 8.76 11.70 31.84
C LEU A 322 10.18 12.00 31.35
N PHE A 323 10.42 13.17 30.75
CA PHE A 323 11.76 13.57 30.31
C PHE A 323 12.63 14.00 31.50
N LYS A 324 13.92 13.62 31.45
CA LYS A 324 14.92 14.08 32.41
C LYS A 324 15.02 15.62 32.35
N PRO A 325 15.20 16.30 33.51
CA PRO A 325 15.26 17.75 33.55
C PRO A 325 16.28 18.34 32.57
N GLY A 326 15.82 19.19 31.66
CA GLY A 326 16.66 19.85 30.67
C GLY A 326 17.02 19.01 29.44
N ASN A 327 16.57 17.75 29.34
CA ASN A 327 16.82 16.94 28.14
C ASN A 327 15.88 17.30 26.98
N LEU A 328 14.61 17.62 27.27
CA LEU A 328 13.63 18.02 26.26
C LEU A 328 13.94 19.42 25.70
N VAL A 329 14.25 19.51 24.41
CA VAL A 329 14.59 20.76 23.68
C VAL A 329 13.36 21.34 23.00
N ALA A 330 12.63 20.51 22.25
CA ALA A 330 11.45 20.90 21.51
C ALA A 330 10.39 19.81 21.61
N PHE A 331 9.12 20.22 21.55
CA PHE A 331 8.00 19.32 21.69
C PHE A 331 6.82 19.80 20.87
N ILE A 332 6.58 19.15 19.74
CA ILE A 332 5.64 19.62 18.72
C ILE A 332 4.54 18.57 18.55
N PRO A 333 3.28 18.89 18.90
CA PRO A 333 2.17 18.00 18.62
C PRO A 333 1.80 18.05 17.14
N ARG A 334 1.58 16.88 16.55
CA ARG A 334 1.04 16.74 15.19
C ARG A 334 -0.08 15.72 15.14
N ARG A 335 -0.96 15.88 14.14
CA ARG A 335 -1.99 14.86 13.84
C ARG A 335 -1.33 13.58 13.36
N THR A 336 -2.01 12.47 13.62
CA THR A 336 -1.67 11.14 13.11
C THR A 336 -1.76 11.12 11.58
N ARG A 337 -0.76 10.48 10.99
CA ARG A 337 -0.62 10.15 9.58
C ARG A 337 -0.79 8.63 9.42
N LEU A 338 -0.94 8.17 8.19
CA LEU A 338 -1.01 6.75 7.85
C LEU A 338 0.31 6.04 8.19
N ALA A 339 1.44 6.74 8.11
CA ALA A 339 2.72 6.23 8.57
C ALA A 339 2.69 5.80 10.05
N ASP A 340 2.01 6.57 10.91
CA ASP A 340 1.89 6.23 12.33
C ASP A 340 0.96 5.02 12.52
N ALA A 341 -0.14 4.97 11.77
CA ALA A 341 -1.06 3.83 11.75
C ALA A 341 -0.33 2.54 11.34
N PHE A 342 0.56 2.63 10.35
CA PHE A 342 1.36 1.52 9.85
C PHE A 342 2.33 1.01 10.91
N ILE A 343 3.11 1.90 11.54
CA ILE A 343 4.04 1.53 12.61
C ILE A 343 3.29 0.87 13.76
N HIS A 344 2.23 1.52 14.25
CA HIS A 344 1.41 1.00 15.34
C HIS A 344 0.88 -0.41 15.04
N THR A 345 0.38 -0.64 13.82
CA THR A 345 -0.13 -1.95 13.40
C THR A 345 0.96 -3.02 13.42
N LEU A 346 2.16 -2.71 12.93
CA LEU A 346 3.28 -3.66 12.90
C LEU A 346 3.82 -3.96 14.30
N THR A 347 3.92 -2.94 15.17
CA THR A 347 4.40 -3.13 16.55
C THR A 347 3.43 -3.99 17.36
N GLN A 348 2.12 -3.82 17.19
CA GLN A 348 1.14 -4.67 17.85
C GLN A 348 1.25 -6.14 17.44
N GLU A 349 1.63 -6.43 16.20
CA GLU A 349 1.81 -7.81 15.74
C GLU A 349 3.10 -8.44 16.29
N GLN A 350 4.20 -7.69 16.36
CA GLN A 350 5.45 -8.20 16.96
C GLN A 350 5.28 -8.57 18.44
N MET A 351 4.47 -7.81 19.19
CA MET A 351 4.15 -8.06 20.60
C MET A 351 3.25 -9.28 20.82
N ILE A 352 2.65 -9.86 19.77
CA ILE A 352 1.81 -11.07 19.87
C ILE A 352 2.64 -12.34 19.66
N ASP A 353 3.81 -12.22 19.04
CA ASP A 353 4.71 -13.34 18.73
C ASP A 353 5.81 -13.56 19.80
N GLU A 354 5.94 -12.66 20.77
CA GLU A 354 6.73 -12.82 22.01
C GLU A 354 5.86 -13.31 23.16
#